data_AF-A0A8C0HL21-F1
#
_entry.id   AF-A0A8C0HL21-F1
#
_cell.length_a   1.000
_cell.length_b   1.000
_cell.length_c   1.000
_cell.angle_alpha   90.00
_cell.angle_beta   90.00
_cell.angle_gamma   90.00
#
_symmetry.space_group_name_H-M   'P 1'
#
loop_
_entity.id
_entity.type
_entity.pdbx_description
1 polymer ?
#
loop_
_entity_poly.entity_id
_entity_poly.type
_entity_poly.pdbx_seq_one_letter_code
_entity_poly.pdbx_strand_id
1 'polypeptide(L)'
;MALPRGSGSPEAAVCPPFQCRQDEASLTLLLHVPGIQPQSLSGDVGMNHYSLRFSSDSGAYALFLQFPPANRLASPETSISVSAHNAAVGLAKAPDSTGPWEKFCFGLDASALQERLFVSEENVVGFLGTVLRPPFCSQSALESHPLIEVLDVTEDRIQIRLKVRISLAVAHIAD
;
A
#
# COMPACT_ATOMS: atom_id res chain seq x y z
N MET A 1 5.30 -49.38 13.74
CA MET A 1 4.16 -48.49 13.45
C MET A 1 4.49 -47.12 14.02
N ALA A 2 4.72 -46.12 13.16
CA ALA A 2 4.97 -44.74 13.57
C ALA A 2 3.69 -43.91 13.39
N LEU A 3 3.37 -43.09 14.40
CA LEU A 3 2.19 -42.23 14.49
C LEU A 3 2.08 -41.23 13.33
N PRO A 4 0.87 -40.85 12.89
CA PRO A 4 0.71 -39.58 12.19
C PRO A 4 0.72 -38.44 13.22
N ARG A 5 1.70 -37.55 13.05
CA ARG A 5 1.82 -36.26 13.74
C ARG A 5 0.71 -35.31 13.30
N GLY A 6 0.06 -34.71 14.29
CA GLY A 6 -0.46 -33.34 14.32
C GLY A 6 -1.20 -32.83 13.08
N SER A 7 -2.53 -32.73 13.19
CA SER A 7 -3.32 -31.73 12.48
C SER A 7 -2.93 -30.33 13.01
N GLY A 8 -1.82 -29.78 12.51
CA GLY A 8 -1.55 -28.36 12.65
C GLY A 8 -2.59 -27.60 11.85
N SER A 9 -3.26 -26.62 12.46
CA SER A 9 -3.97 -25.60 11.70
C SER A 9 -3.04 -25.07 10.61
N PRO A 10 -3.50 -24.88 9.36
CA PRO A 10 -2.66 -24.26 8.35
C PRO A 10 -2.12 -22.95 8.90
N GLU A 11 -0.80 -22.79 8.88
CA GLU A 11 -0.14 -21.57 9.29
C GLU A 11 -0.78 -20.40 8.53
N ALA A 12 -1.27 -19.40 9.26
CA ALA A 12 -2.00 -18.30 8.66
C ALA A 12 -1.08 -17.56 7.68
N ALA A 13 -1.53 -17.42 6.44
CA ALA A 13 -0.75 -16.74 5.42
C ALA A 13 -0.52 -15.27 5.78
N VAL A 14 0.67 -14.76 5.48
CA VAL A 14 1.05 -13.36 5.71
C VAL A 14 1.21 -12.60 4.40
N CYS A 15 1.05 -11.27 4.45
CA CYS A 15 1.23 -10.43 3.28
C CYS A 15 2.75 -10.30 3.00
N PRO A 16 3.24 -10.66 1.81
CA PRO A 16 4.66 -10.61 1.51
C PRO A 16 5.14 -9.15 1.43
N PRO A 17 6.40 -8.85 1.79
CA PRO A 17 7.02 -7.60 1.37
C PRO A 17 7.16 -7.59 -0.16
N PHE A 18 6.65 -6.55 -0.81
CA PHE A 18 6.66 -6.47 -2.27
C PHE A 18 6.83 -5.04 -2.80
N GLN A 19 7.31 -4.96 -4.03
CA GLN A 19 7.24 -3.77 -4.87
C GLN A 19 6.35 -4.06 -6.08
N CYS A 20 5.56 -3.08 -6.49
CA CYS A 20 4.78 -3.15 -7.71
C CYS A 20 5.21 -1.99 -8.60
N ARG A 21 5.77 -2.30 -9.76
CA ARG A 21 6.19 -1.33 -10.77
C ARG A 21 5.27 -1.46 -11.98
N GLN A 22 5.22 -0.43 -12.80
CA GLN A 22 4.43 -0.45 -14.02
C GLN A 22 5.18 0.17 -15.18
N ASP A 23 4.77 -0.22 -16.38
CA ASP A 23 5.00 0.48 -17.63
C ASP A 23 3.66 0.71 -18.35
N GLU A 24 3.69 1.11 -19.61
CA GLU A 24 2.51 1.37 -20.44
C GLU A 24 1.55 0.16 -20.57
N ALA A 25 2.08 -1.06 -20.60
CA ALA A 25 1.33 -2.26 -20.96
C ALA A 25 1.28 -3.32 -19.84
N SER A 26 2.09 -3.19 -18.79
CA SER A 26 2.27 -4.22 -17.79
C SER A 26 2.50 -3.68 -16.38
N LEU A 27 2.29 -4.56 -15.41
CA LEU A 27 2.77 -4.42 -14.04
C LEU A 27 3.84 -5.50 -13.78
N THR A 28 4.86 -5.15 -13.01
CA THR A 28 5.85 -6.08 -12.48
C THR A 28 5.76 -6.08 -10.96
N LEU A 29 5.35 -7.21 -10.40
CA LEU A 29 5.33 -7.48 -8.97
C LEU A 29 6.63 -8.18 -8.56
N LEU A 30 7.42 -7.53 -7.71
CA LEU A 30 8.65 -8.08 -7.14
C LEU A 30 8.41 -8.45 -5.67
N LEU A 31 8.43 -9.75 -5.39
CA LEU A 31 8.23 -10.35 -4.07
C LEU A 31 9.59 -10.52 -3.39
N HIS A 32 9.79 -9.83 -2.26
CA HIS A 32 11.04 -9.89 -1.49
C HIS A 32 11.01 -11.01 -0.45
N VAL A 33 10.74 -12.23 -0.90
CA VAL A 33 10.69 -13.44 -0.07
C VAL A 33 11.73 -14.43 -0.58
N PRO A 34 12.73 -14.81 0.25
CA PRO A 34 13.68 -15.88 -0.08
C PRO A 34 13.03 -17.27 -0.03
N GLY A 35 13.61 -18.23 -0.75
CA GLY A 35 13.20 -19.63 -0.65
C GLY A 35 11.76 -19.90 -1.09
N ILE A 36 11.23 -19.10 -2.03
CA ILE A 36 9.90 -19.34 -2.61
C ILE A 36 9.91 -20.70 -3.30
N GLN A 37 8.90 -21.51 -2.99
CA GLN A 37 8.66 -22.79 -3.65
C GLN A 37 7.91 -22.55 -4.96
N PRO A 38 8.54 -22.65 -6.15
CA PRO A 38 7.92 -22.20 -7.40
C PRO A 38 6.60 -22.92 -7.72
N GLN A 39 6.51 -24.21 -7.38
CA GLN A 39 5.32 -25.04 -7.59
C GLN A 39 4.12 -24.66 -6.72
N SER A 40 4.34 -23.88 -5.66
CA SER A 40 3.28 -23.40 -4.77
C SER A 40 2.68 -22.08 -5.24
N LEU A 41 3.32 -21.40 -6.20
CA LEU A 41 2.90 -20.11 -6.67
C LEU A 41 1.66 -20.25 -7.55
N SER A 42 0.56 -19.65 -7.10
CA SER A 42 -0.71 -19.63 -7.81
C SER A 42 -1.29 -18.22 -7.75
N GLY A 43 -1.65 -17.66 -8.89
CA GLY A 43 -2.46 -16.46 -8.92
C GLY A 43 -3.70 -16.58 -9.78
N ASP A 44 -4.58 -15.62 -9.56
CA ASP A 44 -5.91 -15.55 -10.15
C ASP A 44 -6.26 -14.11 -10.43
N VAL A 45 -6.93 -13.88 -11.56
CA VAL A 45 -7.37 -12.54 -12.00
C VAL A 45 -8.88 -12.51 -12.06
N GLY A 46 -9.44 -11.65 -11.24
CA GLY A 46 -10.84 -11.27 -11.33
C GLY A 46 -11.02 -9.96 -12.11
N MET A 47 -12.23 -9.40 -12.06
CA MET A 47 -12.62 -8.26 -12.89
C MET A 47 -11.70 -7.04 -12.75
N ASN A 48 -11.26 -6.72 -11.53
CA ASN A 48 -10.38 -5.59 -11.23
C ASN A 48 -9.38 -5.94 -10.12
N HIS A 49 -9.06 -7.22 -9.97
CA HIS A 49 -8.16 -7.66 -8.91
C HIS A 49 -7.24 -8.78 -9.37
N TYR A 50 -6.14 -8.93 -8.66
CA TYR A 50 -5.24 -10.05 -8.77
C TYR A 50 -5.01 -10.62 -7.37
N SER A 51 -5.12 -11.93 -7.22
CA SER A 51 -4.76 -12.63 -5.99
C SER A 51 -3.58 -13.55 -6.26
N LEU A 52 -2.68 -13.65 -5.29
CA LEU A 52 -1.50 -14.49 -5.35
C LEU A 52 -1.35 -15.25 -4.03
N ARG A 53 -1.01 -16.53 -4.11
CA ARG A 53 -0.62 -17.37 -2.98
C ARG A 53 0.63 -18.15 -3.33
N PHE A 54 1.50 -18.33 -2.34
CA PHE A 54 2.68 -19.18 -2.45
C PHE A 54 3.20 -19.55 -1.05
N SER A 55 4.08 -20.54 -1.02
CA SER A 55 4.83 -20.95 0.15
C SER A 55 6.32 -20.65 -0.04
N SER A 56 7.01 -20.46 1.07
CA SER A 56 8.46 -20.42 1.14
C SER A 56 8.96 -21.26 2.31
N ASP A 57 10.28 -21.33 2.48
CA ASP A 57 10.91 -21.98 3.64
C ASP A 57 10.48 -21.36 4.99
N SER A 58 10.00 -20.11 4.99
CA SER A 58 9.56 -19.39 6.20
C SER A 58 8.05 -19.35 6.44
N GLY A 59 7.25 -19.98 5.57
CA GLY A 59 5.79 -20.06 5.75
C GLY A 59 4.98 -19.75 4.50
N ALA A 60 3.66 -19.59 4.70
CA ALA A 60 2.69 -19.31 3.64
C ALA A 60 2.45 -17.80 3.46
N TYR A 61 2.25 -17.37 2.21
CA TYR A 61 2.06 -15.98 1.83
C TYR A 61 0.82 -15.83 0.96
N ALA A 62 0.13 -14.70 1.14
CA ALA A 62 -0.99 -14.30 0.31
C ALA A 62 -0.93 -12.79 0.01
N LEU A 63 -1.22 -12.42 -1.22
CA LEU A 63 -1.31 -11.03 -1.64
C LEU A 63 -2.56 -10.84 -2.49
N PHE A 64 -3.38 -9.88 -2.12
CA PHE A 64 -4.52 -9.42 -2.91
C PHE A 64 -4.23 -8.00 -3.37
N LEU A 65 -4.34 -7.74 -4.67
CA LEU A 65 -4.24 -6.44 -5.30
C LEU A 65 -5.61 -6.06 -5.87
N GLN A 66 -6.15 -4.92 -5.46
CA GLN A 66 -7.39 -4.35 -5.98
C GLN A 66 -7.07 -3.10 -6.78
N PHE A 67 -7.59 -3.02 -7.99
CA PHE A 67 -7.45 -1.87 -8.87
C PHE A 67 -8.77 -1.10 -8.98
N PRO A 68 -8.72 0.21 -9.32
CA PRO A 68 -9.90 0.97 -9.71
C PRO A 68 -10.67 0.29 -10.86
N PRO A 69 -11.99 0.54 -11.02
CA PRO A 69 -12.80 -0.13 -12.05
C PRO A 69 -12.32 0.03 -13.51
N ALA A 70 -11.64 1.14 -13.82
CA ALA A 70 -11.05 1.40 -15.13
C ALA A 70 -9.75 0.61 -15.39
N ASN A 71 -9.16 0.04 -14.34
CA ASN A 71 -7.87 -0.63 -14.38
C ASN A 71 -8.10 -2.14 -14.36
N ARG A 72 -7.76 -2.81 -15.46
CA ARG A 72 -8.00 -4.24 -15.67
C ARG A 72 -6.75 -4.95 -16.13
N LEU A 73 -6.57 -6.17 -15.64
CA LEU A 73 -5.55 -7.09 -16.13
C LEU A 73 -6.17 -7.99 -17.21
N ALA A 74 -5.37 -8.37 -18.20
CA ALA A 74 -5.82 -9.22 -19.32
C ALA A 74 -5.95 -10.70 -18.92
N SER A 75 -5.04 -11.17 -18.07
CA SER A 75 -4.89 -12.56 -17.66
C SER A 75 -4.12 -12.59 -16.33
N PRO A 76 -3.98 -13.76 -15.69
CA PRO A 76 -3.01 -14.00 -14.63
C PRO A 76 -1.56 -13.75 -15.08
N GLU A 77 -0.60 -14.49 -14.55
CA GLU A 77 0.81 -14.25 -14.79
C GLU A 77 1.21 -14.51 -16.24
N THR A 78 1.71 -13.47 -16.90
CA THR A 78 2.34 -13.58 -18.22
C THR A 78 3.77 -14.10 -18.14
N SER A 79 4.41 -13.89 -16.98
CA SER A 79 5.74 -14.40 -16.69
C SER A 79 5.94 -14.54 -15.18
N ILE A 80 6.68 -15.57 -14.79
CA ILE A 80 7.12 -15.80 -13.41
C ILE A 80 8.59 -16.16 -13.47
N SER A 81 9.42 -15.43 -12.72
CA SER A 81 10.83 -15.74 -12.53
C SER A 81 11.12 -15.83 -11.04
N VAL A 82 11.50 -17.01 -10.57
CA VAL A 82 11.83 -17.25 -9.16
C VAL A 82 13.35 -17.40 -9.03
N SER A 83 13.94 -16.68 -8.10
CA SER A 83 15.34 -16.79 -7.69
C SER A 83 15.44 -17.32 -6.26
N ALA A 84 16.67 -17.50 -5.77
CA ALA A 84 16.89 -17.88 -4.37
C ALA A 84 16.39 -16.83 -3.36
N HIS A 85 16.26 -15.56 -3.78
CA HIS A 85 16.03 -14.43 -2.87
C HIS A 85 14.71 -13.70 -3.10
N ASN A 86 14.09 -13.85 -4.27
CA ASN A 86 12.88 -13.14 -4.64
C ASN A 86 12.16 -13.84 -5.79
N ALA A 87 10.98 -13.33 -6.14
CA ALA A 87 10.32 -13.67 -7.39
C ALA A 87 9.79 -12.41 -8.08
N ALA A 88 9.88 -12.38 -9.41
CA ALA A 88 9.26 -11.39 -10.27
C ALA A 88 8.07 -12.01 -10.99
N VAL A 89 6.91 -11.35 -10.91
CA VAL A 89 5.66 -11.75 -11.54
C VAL A 89 5.22 -10.64 -12.49
N GLY A 90 5.05 -10.97 -13.76
CA GLY A 90 4.58 -10.05 -14.80
C GLY A 90 3.08 -10.18 -15.04
N LEU A 91 2.35 -9.07 -14.97
CA LEU A 91 0.91 -8.99 -15.19
C LEU A 91 0.62 -8.06 -16.36
N ALA A 92 -0.05 -8.54 -17.41
CA ALA A 92 -0.42 -7.70 -18.55
C ALA A 92 -1.68 -6.89 -18.24
N LYS A 93 -1.66 -5.60 -18.57
CA LYS A 93 -2.84 -4.75 -18.58
C LYS A 93 -3.76 -5.17 -19.72
N ALA A 94 -5.06 -5.03 -19.53
CA ALA A 94 -6.03 -5.22 -20.59
C ALA A 94 -5.81 -4.18 -21.72
N PRO A 95 -6.13 -4.50 -22.99
CA PRO A 95 -5.87 -3.60 -24.12
C PRO A 95 -6.57 -2.23 -24.02
N ASP A 96 -7.69 -2.17 -23.30
CA ASP A 96 -8.47 -0.95 -23.02
C ASP A 96 -8.08 -0.26 -21.71
N SER A 97 -7.01 -0.75 -21.07
CA SER A 97 -6.51 -0.32 -19.77
C SER A 97 -5.00 -0.04 -19.81
N THR A 98 -4.46 0.21 -20.99
CA THR A 98 -3.07 0.64 -21.20
C THR A 98 -2.84 2.05 -20.65
N GLY A 99 -1.58 2.45 -20.50
CA GLY A 99 -1.21 3.72 -19.91
C GLY A 99 -0.91 3.64 -18.41
N PRO A 100 -0.41 4.73 -17.81
CA PRO A 100 -0.07 4.78 -16.40
C PRO A 100 -1.31 4.68 -15.52
N TRP A 101 -1.26 3.80 -14.52
CA TRP A 101 -2.28 3.69 -13.47
C TRP A 101 -1.90 4.55 -12.29
N GLU A 102 -2.86 5.25 -11.68
CA GLU A 102 -2.55 6.15 -10.55
C GLU A 102 -2.29 5.39 -9.26
N LYS A 103 -3.07 4.33 -9.01
CA LYS A 103 -3.09 3.66 -7.71
C LYS A 103 -3.63 2.24 -7.76
N PHE A 104 -3.41 1.54 -6.67
CA PHE A 104 -3.99 0.25 -6.34
C PHE A 104 -4.13 0.13 -4.82
N CYS A 105 -4.94 -0.81 -4.36
CA CYS A 105 -4.99 -1.19 -2.95
C CYS A 105 -4.48 -2.62 -2.78
N PHE A 106 -3.91 -2.94 -1.62
CA PHE A 106 -3.36 -4.27 -1.36
C PHE A 106 -3.63 -4.75 0.05
N GLY A 107 -3.68 -6.07 0.25
CA GLY A 107 -3.88 -6.71 1.55
C GLY A 107 -3.75 -8.23 1.46
N LEU A 108 -4.13 -8.93 2.53
CA LEU A 108 -4.24 -10.39 2.53
C LEU A 108 -5.44 -10.87 1.69
N ASP A 109 -6.52 -10.10 1.75
CA ASP A 109 -7.78 -10.32 1.06
C ASP A 109 -8.53 -8.98 0.91
N ALA A 110 -9.74 -9.02 0.35
CA ALA A 110 -10.54 -7.83 0.07
C ALA A 110 -11.11 -7.12 1.31
N SER A 111 -11.00 -7.68 2.52
CA SER A 111 -11.63 -7.14 3.74
C SER A 111 -10.86 -5.97 4.36
N ALA A 112 -9.53 -5.93 4.19
CA ALA A 112 -8.66 -4.94 4.79
C ALA A 112 -7.54 -4.55 3.81
N LEU A 113 -7.84 -3.56 2.97
CA LEU A 113 -6.92 -3.10 1.92
C LEU A 113 -6.28 -1.75 2.28
N GLN A 114 -4.99 -1.62 2.02
CA GLN A 114 -4.24 -0.37 2.10
C GLN A 114 -4.00 0.20 0.70
N GLU A 115 -4.24 1.50 0.52
CA GLU A 115 -3.97 2.20 -0.75
C GLU A 115 -2.46 2.43 -0.95
N ARG A 116 -2.01 2.31 -2.20
CA ARG A 116 -0.67 2.66 -2.67
C ARG A 116 -0.76 3.35 -4.02
N LEU A 117 -0.07 4.49 -4.14
CA LEU A 117 0.06 5.23 -5.39
C LEU A 117 1.25 4.69 -6.19
N PHE A 118 1.13 4.67 -7.52
CA PHE A 118 2.29 4.51 -8.38
C PHE A 118 2.98 5.86 -8.54
N VAL A 119 4.14 6.01 -7.92
CA VAL A 119 4.88 7.28 -7.96
C VAL A 119 5.87 7.28 -9.15
N SER A 120 5.84 8.35 -9.93
CA SER A 120 6.77 8.68 -11.01
C SER A 120 7.33 10.09 -10.80
N GLU A 121 8.35 10.46 -11.56
CA GLU A 121 8.89 11.83 -11.53
C GLU A 121 7.82 12.88 -11.85
N GLU A 122 6.88 12.54 -12.73
CA GLU A 122 5.79 13.45 -13.15
C GLU A 122 4.73 13.67 -12.06
N ASN A 123 4.50 12.68 -11.20
CA ASN A 123 3.44 12.75 -10.18
C ASN A 123 3.96 12.89 -8.74
N VAL A 124 5.29 12.95 -8.55
CA VAL A 124 5.93 13.09 -7.24
C VAL A 124 5.42 14.30 -6.46
N VAL A 125 5.13 15.41 -7.15
CA VAL A 125 4.58 16.63 -6.54
C VAL A 125 3.19 16.36 -5.95
N GLY A 126 2.35 15.62 -6.68
CA GLY A 126 1.03 15.22 -6.20
C GLY A 126 1.12 14.29 -4.97
N PHE A 127 2.05 13.33 -5.00
CA PHE A 127 2.33 12.45 -3.87
C PHE A 127 2.80 13.22 -2.62
N LEU A 128 3.73 14.17 -2.76
CA LEU A 128 4.16 15.01 -1.64
C LEU A 128 2.98 15.80 -1.07
N GLY A 129 2.08 16.28 -1.93
CA GLY A 129 0.85 16.94 -1.50
C GLY A 129 -0.08 16.08 -0.64
N THR A 130 -0.08 14.75 -0.81
CA THR A 130 -0.92 13.84 0.00
C THR A 130 -0.24 13.44 1.31
N VAL A 131 1.08 13.20 1.32
CA VAL A 131 1.84 12.83 2.53
C VAL A 131 2.02 14.01 3.47
N LEU A 132 2.22 15.22 2.93
CA LEU A 132 2.39 16.43 3.71
C LEU A 132 1.05 17.01 4.18
N ARG A 133 -0.09 16.46 3.73
CA ARG A 133 -1.40 16.87 4.21
C ARG A 133 -1.58 16.32 5.63
N PRO A 134 -1.77 17.17 6.65
CA PRO A 134 -2.14 16.69 7.97
C PRO A 134 -3.39 15.81 7.85
N PRO A 135 -3.52 14.73 8.66
CA PRO A 135 -4.64 13.78 8.56
C PRO A 135 -6.03 14.39 8.85
N PHE A 136 -6.11 15.70 9.12
CA PHE A 136 -7.32 16.44 9.44
C PHE A 136 -7.57 17.58 8.45
N CYS A 137 -7.72 17.26 7.16
CA CYS A 137 -8.24 18.22 6.18
C CYS A 137 -9.49 17.65 5.51
N SER A 138 -10.47 17.28 6.34
CA SER A 138 -11.84 17.00 5.95
C SER A 138 -12.76 17.86 6.82
N GLN A 139 -13.32 18.90 6.19
CA GLN A 139 -14.52 19.66 6.57
C GLN A 139 -14.54 20.32 7.97
N SER A 140 -14.42 21.65 7.96
CA SER A 140 -14.98 22.57 8.97
C SER A 140 -14.74 22.21 10.44
N ALA A 141 -13.51 21.84 10.80
CA ALA A 141 -13.08 21.84 12.18
C ALA A 141 -12.24 23.09 12.42
N LEU A 142 -12.81 24.00 13.19
CA LEU A 142 -12.20 25.19 13.78
C LEU A 142 -10.68 25.03 14.00
N GLU A 143 -9.89 25.73 13.18
CA GLU A 143 -8.41 25.71 13.20
C GLU A 143 -7.93 26.10 14.59
N SER A 144 -7.44 25.12 15.35
CA SER A 144 -6.83 25.30 16.65
C SER A 144 -5.32 25.25 16.48
N HIS A 145 -4.68 26.41 16.37
CA HIS A 145 -3.22 26.48 16.38
C HIS A 145 -2.73 26.58 17.82
N PRO A 146 -1.93 25.62 18.31
CA PRO A 146 -1.29 25.75 19.62
C PRO A 146 -0.24 26.85 19.55
N LEU A 147 -0.50 27.96 20.24
CA LEU A 147 0.48 29.01 20.47
C LEU A 147 1.32 28.62 21.68
N ILE A 148 2.59 28.35 21.43
CA ILE A 148 3.58 28.07 22.47
C ILE A 148 4.09 29.41 23.01
N GLU A 149 3.89 29.63 24.31
CA GLU A 149 4.38 30.80 25.02
C GLU A 149 5.35 30.34 26.10
N VAL A 150 6.64 30.65 25.94
CA VAL A 150 7.64 30.39 26.98
C VAL A 150 7.50 31.48 28.03
N LEU A 151 7.13 31.08 29.25
CA LEU A 151 6.87 32.01 30.35
C LEU A 151 8.15 32.35 31.11
N ASP A 152 9.03 31.37 31.29
CA ASP A 152 10.24 31.53 32.09
C ASP A 152 11.30 30.50 31.70
N VAL A 153 12.57 30.89 31.81
CA VAL A 153 13.74 30.06 31.52
C VAL A 153 14.80 30.35 32.58
N THR A 154 15.07 29.36 33.42
CA THR A 154 16.17 29.34 34.39
C THR A 154 17.18 28.25 34.02
N GLU A 155 18.32 28.21 34.72
CA GLU A 155 19.36 27.19 34.50
C GLU A 155 18.86 25.76 34.77
N ASP A 156 17.89 25.62 35.67
CA ASP A 156 17.33 24.34 36.11
C ASP A 156 15.92 24.04 35.57
N ARG A 157 15.23 25.01 34.95
CA ARG A 157 13.83 24.82 34.51
C ARG A 157 13.44 25.70 33.32
N ILE A 158 12.60 25.13 32.45
CA ILE A 158 11.88 25.88 31.42
C ILE A 158 10.38 25.74 31.68
N GLN A 159 9.66 26.86 31.71
CA GLN A 159 8.20 26.87 31.87
C GLN A 159 7.52 27.32 30.58
N ILE A 160 6.74 26.41 29.99
CA ILE A 160 6.05 26.63 28.71
C ILE A 160 4.54 26.56 28.94
N ARG A 161 3.80 27.51 28.37
CA ARG A 161 2.35 27.53 28.33
C ARG A 161 1.86 27.31 26.90
N LEU A 162 0.98 26.33 26.72
CA LEU A 162 0.26 26.10 25.49
C LEU A 162 -1.08 26.86 25.54
N LYS A 163 -1.30 27.78 24.61
CA LYS A 163 -2.59 28.45 24.41
C LYS A 163 -3.21 27.96 23.11
N VAL A 164 -4.47 27.57 23.12
CA VAL A 164 -5.18 27.23 21.88
C VAL A 164 -5.69 28.52 21.25
N ARG A 165 -5.17 28.89 20.07
CA ARG A 165 -5.75 29.96 19.25
C ARG A 165 -6.76 29.37 18.28
N ILE A 166 -7.99 29.85 18.40
CA ILE A 166 -9.09 29.52 17.50
C ILE A 166 -9.13 30.62 16.44
N SER A 167 -8.87 30.26 15.17
CA SER A 167 -9.01 31.21 14.06
C SER A 167 -10.30 30.89 13.29
N LEU A 168 -11.25 31.83 13.31
CA LEU A 168 -12.42 31.77 12.44
C LEU A 168 -12.00 32.21 11.03
N ALA A 169 -11.82 31.27 10.12
CA ALA A 169 -11.65 31.58 8.71
C ALA A 169 -12.98 32.15 8.18
N VAL A 170 -13.04 33.47 7.97
CA VAL A 170 -14.17 34.10 7.29
C VAL A 170 -13.96 33.88 5.78
N ALA A 171 -14.84 33.10 5.16
CA ALA A 171 -14.84 32.93 3.72
C ALA A 171 -15.19 34.28 3.06
N HIS A 172 -14.23 34.89 2.37
CA HIS A 172 -14.51 35.99 1.46
C HIS A 172 -15.20 35.41 0.21
N ILE A 173 -16.52 35.57 0.13
CA ILE A 173 -17.27 35.45 -1.11
C ILE A 173 -17.09 36.78 -1.83
N ALA A 174 -16.36 36.78 -2.94
CA ALA A 174 -16.37 37.89 -3.89
C ALA A 174 -17.45 37.58 -4.95
N ASP A 175 -18.36 38.53 -5.10
CA ASP A 175 -19.42 38.63 -6.11
C ASP A 175 -18.81 38.95 -7.49
#